data_AF-A0A2S4PSV7-F1
#
_entry.id   AF-A0A2S4PSV7-F1
#
_cell.length_a   1.000
_cell.length_b   1.000
_cell.length_c   1.000
_cell.angle_alpha   90.00
_cell.angle_beta   90.00
_cell.angle_gamma   90.00
#
_symmetry.space_group_name_H-M   'P 1'
#
loop_
_entity.id
_entity.type
_entity.pdbx_description
1 polymer ?
#
loop_
_entity_poly.entity_id
_entity_poly.type
_entity_poly.pdbx_seq_one_letter_code
_entity_poly.pdbx_strand_id
1 'polypeptide(L)'
;MNAIKQSPTSLRRCLRFSKLNIKGRLHRNYSSSGEPQDESLGKQFYITLSIIPLSVGLYTFSRPDIDGKLPAITRFIDSFSHYKEKWSERNILHTKAVEQAGYDRNLFNSSTRKRRVVDLKFPEVFNTGSPFNVVAGQGPRNMDALVAHYTKMNADEEERKLTVLRNKNN
;
A
#
# COMPACT_ATOMS: atom_id res chain seq x y z
N MET A 1 10.67 -27.17 -12.77
CA MET A 1 10.54 -26.74 -11.36
C MET A 1 11.61 -25.67 -11.12
N ASN A 2 11.28 -24.39 -11.31
CA ASN A 2 12.27 -23.32 -11.20
C ASN A 2 11.87 -22.38 -10.05
N ALA A 3 12.66 -22.41 -8.99
CA ALA A 3 12.49 -21.56 -7.83
C ALA A 3 12.93 -20.13 -8.18
N ILE A 4 11.97 -19.21 -8.25
CA ILE A 4 12.24 -17.77 -8.31
C ILE A 4 12.67 -17.35 -6.90
N LYS A 5 13.98 -17.15 -6.72
CA LYS A 5 14.53 -16.51 -5.52
C LYS A 5 14.01 -15.07 -5.48
N GLN A 6 13.06 -14.80 -4.59
CA GLN A 6 12.66 -13.44 -4.25
C GLN A 6 13.82 -12.76 -3.51
N SER A 7 14.27 -11.62 -4.04
CA SER A 7 15.23 -10.74 -3.39
C SER A 7 14.55 -10.04 -2.21
N PRO A 8 15.22 -9.85 -1.06
CA PRO A 8 14.66 -9.07 0.03
C PRO A 8 14.65 -7.60 -0.37
N THR A 9 13.46 -7.03 -0.55
CA THR A 9 13.26 -5.58 -0.63
C THR A 9 13.80 -4.93 0.64
N SER A 10 14.91 -4.21 0.50
CA SER A 10 15.53 -3.39 1.54
C SER A 10 14.54 -2.30 1.97
N LEU A 11 13.82 -2.54 3.07
CA LEU A 11 13.14 -1.48 3.82
C LEU A 11 14.19 -0.65 4.52
N ARG A 12 14.70 0.39 3.85
CA ARG A 12 15.44 1.49 4.52
C ARG A 12 14.47 2.28 5.38
N ARG A 13 14.17 1.76 6.58
CA ARG A 13 13.51 2.52 7.63
C ARG A 13 14.53 3.52 8.19
N CYS A 14 14.57 4.72 7.61
CA CYS A 14 15.20 5.87 8.25
C CYS A 14 14.43 6.22 9.52
N LEU A 15 14.85 5.66 10.65
CA LEU A 15 14.48 6.19 11.97
C LEU A 15 15.17 7.54 12.13
N ARG A 16 14.49 8.62 11.75
CA ARG A 16 14.85 9.97 12.19
C ARG A 16 14.49 10.06 13.67
N PHE A 17 15.44 9.78 14.55
CA PHE A 17 15.36 10.23 15.93
C PHE A 17 15.35 11.76 15.92
N SER A 18 14.23 12.34 16.33
CA SER A 18 14.16 13.77 16.65
C SER A 18 15.12 14.03 17.80
N LYS A 19 16.22 14.75 17.53
CA LYS A 19 17.09 15.30 18.58
C LYS A 19 16.21 16.15 19.51
N LEU A 20 15.98 15.66 20.73
CA LEU A 20 15.43 16.49 21.80
C LEU A 20 16.47 17.58 22.09
N ASN A 21 16.11 18.81 21.72
CA ASN A 21 16.93 19.99 21.96
C ASN A 21 16.77 20.38 23.45
N ILE A 22 17.59 19.76 24.30
CA ILE A 22 17.69 20.14 25.71
C ILE A 22 18.43 21.47 25.75
N LYS A 23 17.69 22.57 25.67
CA LYS A 23 18.20 23.91 25.96
C LYS A 23 18.60 23.98 27.44
N GLY A 24 19.88 23.76 27.73
CA GLY A 24 20.48 24.08 29.01
C GLY A 24 20.45 25.59 29.23
N ARG A 25 19.42 26.08 29.93
CA ARG A 25 19.42 27.42 30.52
C ARG A 25 20.28 27.35 31.79
N LEU A 26 21.54 27.75 31.69
CA LEU A 26 22.34 28.09 32.87
C LEU A 26 21.85 29.44 33.38
N HIS A 27 20.98 29.44 34.39
CA HIS A 27 20.73 30.60 35.24
C HIS A 27 21.66 30.49 36.45
N ARG A 28 22.67 31.36 36.52
CA ARG A 28 23.38 31.64 37.76
C ARG A 28 22.50 32.60 38.57
N ASN A 29 21.77 32.06 39.54
CA ASN A 29 21.16 32.87 40.59
C ASN A 29 22.04 32.70 41.83
N TYR A 30 22.68 33.78 42.27
CA TYR A 30 23.22 33.88 43.61
C TYR A 30 22.02 33.97 44.56
N SER A 31 21.77 32.90 45.33
CA SER A 31 20.70 32.89 46.34
C SER A 31 21.25 33.43 47.66
N SER A 32 20.62 34.51 48.11
CA SER A 32 20.61 34.99 49.48
C SER A 32 20.08 33.90 50.41
N SER A 33 20.67 33.83 51.60
CA SER A 33 20.35 32.93 52.71
C SER A 33 18.90 33.05 53.20
N GLY A 34 18.26 31.89 53.43
CA GLY A 34 17.23 31.74 54.47
C GLY A 34 15.82 31.36 54.03
N GLU A 35 15.60 30.13 53.53
CA GLU A 35 14.37 29.35 53.76
C GLU A 35 14.60 27.89 53.30
N PRO A 36 14.31 26.83 54.08
CA PRO A 36 14.38 25.46 53.60
C PRO A 36 13.24 25.22 52.62
N GLN A 37 13.50 25.43 51.33
CA GLN A 37 12.57 24.97 50.28
C GLN A 37 12.79 23.48 50.06
N ASP A 38 11.73 22.69 50.24
CA ASP A 38 11.69 21.27 49.91
C ASP A 38 11.97 21.09 48.40
N GLU A 39 13.23 20.81 48.05
CA GLU A 39 13.61 20.51 46.69
C GLU A 39 13.11 19.12 46.28
N SER A 40 12.05 19.09 45.45
CA SER A 40 11.44 17.83 45.01
C SER A 40 12.48 16.95 44.30
N LEU A 41 12.57 15.69 44.70
CA LEU A 41 13.40 14.69 44.02
C LEU A 41 13.10 14.75 42.51
N GLY A 42 14.11 15.05 41.71
CA GLY A 42 13.93 15.33 40.28
C GLY A 42 13.22 14.18 39.55
N LYS A 43 12.55 14.48 38.43
CA LYS A 43 11.76 13.49 37.65
C LYS A 43 12.47 12.15 37.37
N GLN A 44 13.79 12.18 37.26
CA GLN A 44 14.63 11.00 37.05
C GLN A 44 14.50 9.98 38.19
N PHE A 45 14.35 10.43 39.44
CA PHE A 45 14.18 9.57 40.60
C PHE A 45 12.91 8.71 40.49
N TYR A 46 11.79 9.30 40.05
CA TYR A 46 10.54 8.55 39.85
C TYR A 46 10.62 7.60 38.66
N ILE A 47 11.34 7.97 37.59
CA ILE A 47 11.59 7.07 36.46
C ILE A 47 12.42 5.85 36.89
N THR A 48 13.49 6.05 37.65
CA THR A 48 14.29 4.92 38.14
C THR A 48 13.52 4.06 39.13
N LEU A 49 12.75 4.68 40.04
CA LEU A 49 11.90 3.97 40.99
C LEU A 49 10.81 3.14 40.29
N SER A 50 10.27 3.62 39.17
CA SER A 50 9.26 2.88 38.39
C SER A 50 9.86 1.78 37.51
N ILE A 51 11.10 1.93 37.03
CA ILE A 51 11.80 0.91 36.22
C ILE A 51 12.01 -0.39 37.00
N ILE A 52 12.30 -0.31 38.30
CA ILE A 52 12.58 -1.49 39.14
C ILE A 52 11.38 -2.45 39.16
N PRO A 53 10.17 -2.07 39.63
CA PRO A 53 9.01 -2.96 39.63
C PRO A 53 8.56 -3.32 38.22
N LEU A 54 8.71 -2.43 37.23
CA LEU A 54 8.37 -2.72 35.84
C LEU A 54 9.26 -3.83 35.26
N SER A 55 10.57 -3.80 35.54
CA SER A 55 11.52 -4.81 35.09
C SER A 55 11.26 -6.18 35.72
N VAL A 56 10.91 -6.20 37.02
CA VAL A 56 10.54 -7.43 37.73
C VAL A 56 9.23 -7.99 37.17
N GLY A 57 8.20 -7.14 36.98
CA GLY A 57 6.94 -7.56 36.38
C GLY A 57 7.11 -8.08 34.96
N LEU A 58 7.97 -7.47 34.14
CA LEU A 58 8.27 -7.95 32.80
C LEU A 58 9.01 -9.29 32.83
N TYR A 59 9.96 -9.48 33.76
CA TYR A 59 10.70 -10.73 33.92
C TYR A 59 9.79 -11.89 34.32
N THR A 60 8.89 -11.67 35.28
CA THR A 60 7.94 -12.71 35.72
C THR A 60 6.93 -13.05 34.63
N PHE A 61 6.46 -12.05 33.88
CA PHE A 61 5.46 -12.25 32.82
C PHE A 61 6.06 -12.83 31.52
N SER A 62 7.36 -12.66 31.29
CA SER A 62 8.11 -13.22 30.16
C SER A 62 8.51 -14.68 30.35
N ARG A 63 8.59 -15.16 31.61
CA ARG A 63 9.03 -16.52 31.89
C ARG A 63 7.96 -17.54 31.49
N PRO A 64 8.31 -18.63 30.79
CA PRO A 64 7.39 -19.73 30.54
C PRO A 64 7.01 -20.39 31.86
N ASP A 65 5.79 -20.91 31.92
CA ASP A 65 5.28 -21.61 33.10
C ASP A 65 6.03 -22.95 33.30
N ILE A 66 5.99 -23.49 34.53
CA ILE A 66 6.67 -24.76 34.90
C ILE A 66 6.18 -25.91 34.01
N ASP A 67 4.95 -25.82 33.52
CA ASP A 67 4.31 -26.77 32.59
C ASP A 67 4.81 -26.66 31.12
N GLY A 68 5.76 -25.77 30.82
CA GLY A 68 6.26 -25.55 29.45
C GLY A 68 5.29 -24.81 28.52
N LYS A 69 4.20 -24.25 29.07
CA LYS A 69 3.22 -23.46 28.31
C LYS A 69 3.80 -22.09 27.93
N LEU A 70 3.44 -21.60 26.75
CA LEU A 70 3.83 -20.27 26.28
C LEU A 70 3.41 -19.19 27.30
N PRO A 71 4.26 -18.17 27.54
CA PRO A 71 3.95 -17.11 28.50
C PRO A 71 2.67 -16.38 28.13
N ALA A 72 1.98 -15.84 29.14
CA ALA A 72 0.66 -15.22 28.98
C ALA A 72 0.64 -14.10 27.94
N ILE A 73 1.72 -13.31 27.83
CA ILE A 73 1.89 -12.29 26.77
C ILE A 73 1.82 -12.94 25.38
N THR A 74 2.55 -14.04 25.19
CA THR A 74 2.62 -14.71 23.89
C THR A 74 1.26 -15.28 23.52
N ARG A 75 0.54 -15.90 24.46
CA ARG A 75 -0.85 -16.37 24.22
C ARG A 75 -1.80 -15.23 23.88
N PHE A 76 -1.65 -14.08 24.55
CA PHE A 76 -2.44 -12.90 24.22
C PHE A 76 -2.11 -12.36 22.82
N ILE A 77 -0.83 -12.24 22.47
CA ILE A 77 -0.41 -11.86 21.11
C ILE A 77 -0.92 -12.85 20.07
N ASP A 78 -0.86 -14.14 20.39
CA ASP A 78 -1.30 -15.22 19.51
C ASP A 78 -2.82 -15.21 19.29
N SER A 79 -3.61 -14.70 20.24
CA SER A 79 -5.04 -14.47 20.02
C SER A 79 -5.34 -13.48 18.88
N PHE A 80 -4.39 -12.60 18.54
CA PHE A 80 -4.48 -11.68 17.40
C PHE A 80 -3.87 -12.24 16.10
N SER A 81 -3.30 -13.46 16.13
CA SER A 81 -2.68 -14.08 14.96
C SER A 81 -3.62 -14.18 13.75
N HIS A 82 -4.91 -14.42 13.99
CA HIS A 82 -5.95 -14.48 12.96
C HIS A 82 -6.03 -13.18 12.13
N TYR A 83 -5.76 -12.01 12.72
CA TYR A 83 -5.70 -10.76 11.95
C TYR A 83 -4.48 -10.71 11.03
N LYS A 84 -3.34 -11.24 11.48
CA LYS A 84 -2.12 -11.32 10.65
C LYS A 84 -2.34 -12.22 9.45
N GLU A 85 -3.00 -13.36 9.65
CA GLU A 85 -3.33 -14.31 8.59
C GLU A 85 -4.28 -13.68 7.55
N LYS A 86 -5.37 -13.03 7.98
CA LYS A 86 -6.27 -12.32 7.06
C LYS A 86 -5.58 -11.20 6.28
N TRP A 87 -4.65 -10.49 6.90
CA TRP A 87 -3.89 -9.44 6.22
C TRP A 87 -2.90 -10.03 5.22
N SER A 88 -2.24 -11.14 5.57
CA SER A 88 -1.37 -11.89 4.68
C SER A 88 -2.16 -12.42 3.48
N GLU A 89 -3.32 -13.02 3.68
CA GLU A 89 -4.18 -13.56 2.62
C GLU A 89 -4.61 -12.47 1.63
N ARG A 90 -5.06 -11.31 2.13
CA ARG A 90 -5.41 -10.17 1.27
C ARG A 90 -4.22 -9.67 0.47
N ASN A 91 -3.05 -9.55 1.10
CA ASN A 91 -1.84 -9.13 0.39
C ASN A 91 -1.45 -10.13 -0.70
N ILE A 92 -1.53 -11.42 -0.42
CA ILE A 92 -1.28 -12.49 -1.41
C ILE A 92 -2.27 -12.38 -2.57
N LEU A 93 -3.56 -12.15 -2.30
CA LEU A 93 -4.56 -11.98 -3.35
C LEU A 93 -4.25 -10.78 -4.24
N HIS A 94 -3.88 -9.64 -3.66
CA HIS A 94 -3.48 -8.44 -4.41
C HIS A 94 -2.23 -8.69 -5.26
N THR A 95 -1.20 -9.35 -4.71
CA THR A 95 0.01 -9.69 -5.46
C THR A 95 -0.31 -10.60 -6.64
N LYS A 96 -1.10 -11.66 -6.42
CA LYS A 96 -1.54 -12.57 -7.50
C LYS A 96 -2.33 -11.84 -8.59
N ALA A 97 -3.21 -10.90 -8.21
CA ALA A 97 -3.97 -10.12 -9.18
C ALA A 97 -3.06 -9.24 -10.05
N VAL A 98 -2.04 -8.61 -9.45
CA VAL A 98 -1.05 -7.82 -10.19
C VAL A 98 -0.19 -8.69 -11.10
N GLU A 99 0.24 -9.86 -10.64
CA GLU A 99 1.00 -10.83 -11.44
C GLU A 99 0.19 -11.30 -12.66
N GLN A 100 -1.08 -11.67 -12.45
CA GLN A 100 -1.98 -12.06 -13.52
C GLN A 100 -2.19 -10.92 -14.53
N ALA A 101 -2.45 -9.70 -14.06
CA ALA A 101 -2.62 -8.54 -14.93
C ALA A 101 -1.35 -8.22 -15.75
N GLY A 102 -0.17 -8.42 -15.16
CA GLY A 102 1.11 -8.29 -15.85
C GLY A 102 1.31 -9.36 -16.93
N TYR A 103 0.98 -10.61 -16.61
CA TYR A 103 1.01 -11.73 -17.56
C TYR A 103 0.07 -11.49 -18.74
N ASP A 104 -1.18 -11.12 -18.45
CA ASP A 104 -2.19 -10.84 -19.48
C ASP A 104 -1.74 -9.68 -20.37
N ARG A 105 -1.22 -8.58 -19.79
CA ARG A 105 -0.66 -7.47 -20.56
C ARG A 105 0.46 -7.91 -21.50
N ASN A 106 1.34 -8.80 -21.05
CA ASN A 106 2.42 -9.32 -21.89
C ASN A 106 1.90 -10.19 -23.03
N LEU A 107 0.94 -11.10 -22.76
CA LEU A 107 0.27 -11.90 -23.78
C LEU A 107 -0.37 -11.01 -24.86
N PHE A 108 -1.04 -9.96 -24.41
CA PHE A 108 -1.75 -9.01 -25.25
C PHE A 108 -0.85 -8.07 -26.04
N ASN A 109 0.36 -7.77 -25.55
CA ASN A 109 1.35 -6.96 -26.25
C ASN A 109 2.18 -7.77 -27.25
N SER A 110 2.38 -9.06 -27.00
CA SER A 110 3.20 -9.95 -27.84
C SER A 110 2.42 -10.59 -29.00
N SER A 111 1.09 -10.43 -29.07
CA SER A 111 0.30 -11.01 -30.15
C SER A 111 0.63 -10.38 -31.51
N THR A 112 1.05 -11.20 -32.49
CA THR A 112 1.47 -10.79 -33.83
C THR A 112 0.38 -10.09 -34.65
N ARG A 113 -0.90 -10.35 -34.35
CA ARG A 113 -2.00 -9.66 -35.01
C ARG A 113 -2.08 -8.23 -34.46
N LYS A 114 -1.82 -7.22 -35.31
CA LYS A 114 -2.13 -5.82 -35.01
C LYS A 114 -3.58 -5.77 -34.51
N ARG A 115 -3.75 -5.48 -33.23
CA ARG A 115 -5.07 -5.29 -32.61
C ARG A 115 -5.79 -4.23 -33.45
N ARG A 116 -7.07 -4.46 -33.79
CA ARG A 116 -7.95 -3.41 -34.33
C ARG A 116 -8.17 -2.40 -33.20
N VAL A 117 -7.16 -1.58 -32.94
CA VAL A 117 -7.22 -0.52 -31.93
C VAL A 117 -8.00 0.60 -32.59
N VAL A 118 -9.15 0.91 -32.00
CA VAL A 118 -9.85 2.15 -32.32
C VAL A 118 -9.05 3.27 -31.66
N ASP A 119 -8.56 4.23 -32.45
CA ASP A 119 -7.87 5.41 -31.93
C ASP A 119 -8.86 6.30 -31.18
N LEU A 120 -9.01 6.03 -29.88
CA LEU A 120 -9.77 6.86 -28.96
C LEU A 120 -8.81 7.73 -28.18
N LYS A 121 -9.11 9.03 -28.10
CA LYS A 121 -8.30 10.00 -27.33
C LYS A 121 -8.28 9.68 -25.82
N PHE A 122 -9.33 9.06 -25.30
CA PHE A 122 -9.49 8.71 -23.88
C PHE A 122 -10.23 7.37 -23.71
N PRO A 123 -9.55 6.21 -23.86
CA PRO A 123 -10.20 4.90 -23.75
C PRO A 123 -10.59 4.54 -22.30
N GLU A 124 -9.96 5.13 -21.29
CA GLU A 124 -10.25 4.85 -19.88
C GLU A 124 -11.65 5.31 -19.44
N VAL A 125 -12.21 6.37 -20.04
CA VAL A 125 -13.51 6.95 -19.65
C VAL A 125 -14.66 5.96 -19.83
N PHE A 126 -14.52 4.99 -20.74
CA PHE A 126 -15.56 4.01 -21.03
C PHE A 126 -15.67 2.91 -19.96
N ASN A 127 -14.65 2.72 -19.13
CA ASN A 127 -14.63 1.70 -18.08
C ASN A 127 -14.69 2.30 -16.67
N THR A 128 -14.92 3.61 -16.56
CA THR A 128 -14.98 4.34 -15.28
C THR A 128 -16.40 4.86 -15.05
N GLY A 129 -17.05 4.39 -13.99
CA GLY A 129 -18.37 4.88 -13.57
C GLY A 129 -19.07 3.90 -12.65
N SER A 130 -19.89 4.41 -11.72
CA SER A 130 -20.83 3.57 -10.97
C SER A 130 -22.02 3.23 -11.88
N PRO A 131 -22.49 1.97 -11.94
CA PRO A 131 -23.71 1.64 -12.68
C PRO A 131 -24.97 2.29 -12.08
N PHE A 132 -24.88 2.80 -10.85
CA PHE A 132 -25.97 3.44 -10.14
C PHE A 132 -25.68 4.90 -9.82
N ASN A 133 -26.74 5.73 -9.81
CA ASN A 133 -26.74 7.13 -9.41
C ASN A 133 -25.79 8.04 -10.21
N VAL A 134 -25.93 8.03 -11.55
CA VAL A 134 -25.17 8.90 -12.46
C VAL A 134 -26.06 10.05 -12.94
N VAL A 135 -25.50 11.26 -13.04
CA VAL A 135 -26.20 12.43 -13.59
C VAL A 135 -26.65 12.14 -15.03
N ALA A 136 -27.86 12.57 -15.39
CA ALA A 136 -28.39 12.41 -16.75
C ALA A 136 -27.39 12.98 -17.78
N GLY A 137 -27.00 12.16 -18.77
CA GLY A 137 -26.00 12.50 -19.79
C GLY A 137 -24.57 12.00 -19.51
N GLN A 138 -24.28 11.52 -18.30
CA GLN A 138 -22.99 10.91 -17.93
C GLN A 138 -23.07 9.38 -17.73
N GLY A 139 -24.25 8.79 -17.91
CA GLY A 139 -24.47 7.35 -17.78
C GLY A 139 -23.63 6.51 -18.77
N PRO A 140 -23.57 5.18 -18.59
CA PRO A 140 -22.86 4.28 -19.49
C PRO A 140 -23.33 4.55 -20.92
N ARG A 141 -22.46 5.15 -21.75
CA ARG A 141 -22.78 5.43 -23.14
C ARG A 141 -23.00 4.10 -23.85
N ASN A 142 -24.05 4.00 -24.66
CA ASN A 142 -24.32 2.83 -25.49
C ASN A 142 -23.12 2.56 -26.41
N MET A 143 -22.34 1.53 -26.09
CA MET A 143 -21.15 1.15 -26.84
C MET A 143 -21.50 0.71 -28.26
N ASP A 144 -22.74 0.24 -28.48
CA ASP A 144 -23.23 -0.21 -29.78
C ASP A 144 -23.18 0.89 -30.85
N ALA A 145 -23.54 2.12 -30.49
CA ALA A 145 -23.49 3.26 -31.41
C ALA A 145 -22.04 3.63 -31.80
N LEU A 146 -21.10 3.52 -30.84
CA LEU A 146 -19.68 3.74 -31.08
C LEU A 146 -19.12 2.66 -32.02
N VAL A 147 -19.44 1.38 -31.75
CA VAL A 147 -19.04 0.25 -32.60
C VAL A 147 -19.60 0.41 -34.01
N ALA A 148 -20.87 0.78 -34.16
CA ALA A 148 -21.49 1.04 -35.46
C ALA A 148 -20.80 2.17 -36.23
N HIS A 149 -20.42 3.27 -35.56
CA HIS A 149 -19.70 4.38 -36.19
C HIS A 149 -18.34 3.94 -36.73
N TYR A 150 -17.53 3.24 -35.92
CA TYR A 150 -16.18 2.84 -36.33
C TYR A 150 -16.18 1.67 -37.32
N THR A 151 -17.15 0.76 -37.24
CA THR A 151 -17.30 -0.28 -38.27
C THR A 151 -17.61 0.32 -39.63
N LYS A 152 -18.49 1.34 -39.67
CA LYS A 152 -18.77 2.10 -40.89
C LYS A 152 -17.54 2.84 -41.41
N MET A 153 -16.84 3.58 -40.55
CA MET A 153 -15.62 4.32 -40.93
C MET A 153 -14.54 3.39 -41.51
N ASN A 154 -14.35 2.21 -40.91
CA ASN A 154 -13.39 1.23 -41.41
C ASN A 154 -13.81 0.67 -42.78
N ALA A 155 -15.10 0.39 -42.98
CA ALA A 155 -15.62 -0.07 -44.27
C ALA A 155 -15.40 0.99 -45.37
N ASP A 156 -15.72 2.25 -45.08
CA ASP A 156 -15.52 3.37 -46.01
C ASP A 156 -14.02 3.55 -46.37
N GLU A 157 -13.11 3.35 -45.41
CA GLU A 157 -11.67 3.39 -45.67
C GLU A 157 -11.17 2.22 -46.51
N GLU A 158 -11.69 1.01 -46.29
CA GLU A 158 -11.35 -0.17 -47.09
C GLU A 158 -11.81 0.03 -48.53
N GLU A 159 -13.02 0.55 -48.77
CA GLU A 159 -13.51 0.90 -50.10
C GLU A 159 -12.63 1.96 -50.78
N ARG A 160 -12.22 3.01 -50.05
CA ARG A 160 -11.27 4.01 -50.58
C ARG A 160 -9.93 3.38 -50.95
N LYS A 161 -9.38 2.49 -50.12
CA LYS A 161 -8.11 1.79 -50.43
C LYS A 161 -8.27 0.89 -51.66
N LEU A 162 -9.39 0.16 -51.77
CA LEU A 162 -9.68 -0.70 -52.91
C LEU A 162 -9.83 0.09 -54.21
N THR A 163 -10.51 1.24 -54.19
CA THR A 163 -10.65 2.11 -55.37
C THR A 163 -9.31 2.69 -55.82
N VAL A 164 -8.45 3.12 -54.89
CA VAL A 164 -7.08 3.58 -55.19
C VAL A 164 -6.23 2.45 -55.80
N LEU A 165 -6.29 1.24 -55.23
CA LEU A 165 -5.59 0.08 -55.77
C LEU A 165 -6.09 -0.31 -57.16
N ARG A 166 -7.41 -0.30 -57.37
CA ARG A 166 -8.01 -0.58 -58.68
C ARG A 166 -7.59 0.44 -59.72
N ASN A 167 -7.59 1.72 -59.38
CA ASN A 167 -7.17 2.81 -60.27
C ASN A 167 -5.66 2.80 -60.55
N LYS A 168 -4.83 2.26 -59.66
CA LYS A 168 -3.38 2.13 -59.85
C LYS A 168 -3.01 0.96 -60.78
N ASN A 169 -3.86 -0.06 -60.86
CA ASN A 169 -3.64 -1.27 -61.67
C ASN A 169 -4.24 -1.16 -63.09
N ASN A 170 -4.94 -0.06 -63.40
CA ASN A 170 -5.35 0.36 -64.75
C ASN A 170 -4.37 1.42 -65.27
#